data_AF-A0A9D5KGE4-F1
#
_entry.id   AF-A0A9D5KGE4-F1
#
_cell.length_a   1.000
_cell.length_b   1.000
_cell.length_c   1.000
_cell.angle_alpha   90.00
_cell.angle_beta   90.00
_cell.angle_gamma   90.00
#
_symmetry.space_group_name_H-M   'P 1'
#
loop_
_entity.id
_entity.type
_entity.pdbx_description
1 polymer ?
#
loop_
_entity_poly.entity_id
_entity_poly.type
_entity_poly.pdbx_seq_one_letter_code
_entity_poly.pdbx_strand_id
1 'polypeptide(L)' 'MGGAINKDVYADHNGHRVYFCCGACKREFKKDPSTYLKKLEELGETPEPI' A
#
# COMPACT_ATOMS: atom_id res chain seq x y z
N MET A 1 -6.12 -0.29 -16.58
CA MET A 1 -6.12 0.91 -15.72
C MET A 1 -5.36 0.56 -14.46
N GLY A 2 -4.17 1.12 -14.29
CA GLY A 2 -3.17 0.69 -13.30
C GLY A 2 -1.80 0.99 -13.89
N GLY A 3 -1.38 2.25 -13.79
CA GLY A 3 -0.06 2.68 -14.25
C GLY A 3 1.03 2.18 -13.30
N ALA A 4 2.28 2.51 -13.62
CA ALA A 4 3.41 2.31 -12.72
C ALA A 4 3.11 2.85 -11.30
N ILE A 5 3.67 2.19 -10.29
CA ILE A 5 3.57 2.62 -8.90
C ILE A 5 4.09 4.06 -8.79
N ASN A 6 3.30 4.94 -8.17
CA ASN A 6 3.70 6.31 -7.93
C ASN A 6 4.24 6.42 -6.50
N LYS A 7 5.55 6.69 -6.38
CA LYS A 7 6.23 6.78 -5.07
C LYS A 7 5.82 8.00 -4.25
N ASP A 8 5.25 9.04 -4.87
CA ASP A 8 4.68 10.19 -4.19
C ASP A 8 3.31 9.86 -3.54
N VAL A 9 2.65 8.79 -3.99
CA VAL A 9 1.39 8.32 -3.40
C VAL A 9 1.67 7.12 -2.50
N TYR A 10 1.95 7.41 -1.23
CA TYR A 10 2.21 6.37 -0.23
C TYR A 10 1.31 6.51 1.01
N ALA A 11 1.24 5.45 1.81
CA ALA A 11 0.65 5.45 3.13
C ALA A 11 1.55 4.67 4.08
N ASP A 12 1.79 5.26 5.25
CA ASP A 12 2.57 4.67 6.32
C ASP A 12 1.60 3.97 7.29
N HIS A 13 1.87 2.70 7.60
CA HIS A 13 1.04 1.91 8.51
C HIS A 13 1.88 0.83 9.21
N ASN A 14 1.78 0.75 10.55
CA ASN A 14 2.51 -0.23 11.37
C ASN A 14 4.04 -0.26 11.10
N GLY A 15 4.65 0.91 10.88
CA GLY A 15 6.10 1.00 10.61
C GLY A 15 6.51 0.60 9.20
N HIS A 16 5.55 0.38 8.30
CA HIS A 16 5.80 0.10 6.90
C HIS A 16 5.16 1.13 5.98
N ARG A 17 5.82 1.43 4.87
CA ARG A 17 5.36 2.33 3.80
C ARG A 17 4.87 1.53 2.61
N VAL A 18 3.61 1.76 2.24
CA VAL A 18 2.97 1.15 1.07
C VAL A 18 2.83 2.22 -0.02
N TYR A 19 3.30 1.91 -1.23
CA TYR A 19 3.17 2.78 -2.40
C TYR A 19 1.97 2.40 -3.27
N PHE A 20 1.35 3.38 -3.91
CA PHE A 20 0.14 3.19 -4.71
C PHE A 20 0.28 3.80 -6.10
N CYS A 21 -0.37 3.23 -7.10
CA CYS A 21 -0.38 3.79 -8.46
C CYS A 21 -1.22 5.07 -8.57
N CYS A 22 -2.17 5.30 -7.66
CA CYS A 22 -3.01 6.50 -7.64
C CYS A 22 -3.66 6.75 -6.26
N GLY A 23 -4.19 7.97 -6.09
CA GLY A 23 -4.90 8.35 -4.86
C GLY A 23 -6.17 7.55 -4.58
N ALA A 24 -6.79 6.94 -5.60
CA ALA A 24 -7.93 6.05 -5.40
C ALA A 24 -7.54 4.76 -4.68
N CYS A 25 -6.44 4.11 -5.09
CA CYS A 25 -5.89 2.94 -4.41
C CYS A 25 -5.48 3.27 -2.96
N LYS A 26 -4.87 4.44 -2.72
CA LYS A 26 -4.57 4.92 -1.36
C LYS A 26 -5.84 5.08 -0.51
N ARG A 27 -6.94 5.57 -1.08
CA ARG A 27 -8.21 5.74 -0.36
C ARG A 27 -8.85 4.40 0.00
N GLU A 28 -8.82 3.42 -0.90
CA GLU A 28 -9.27 2.06 -0.58
C GLU A 28 -8.40 1.43 0.51
N PHE A 29 -7.08 1.52 0.37
CA PHE A 29 -6.16 1.02 1.39
C PHE A 29 -6.43 1.64 2.76
N LYS A 30 -6.74 2.95 2.83
CA LYS A 30 -7.06 3.62 4.09
C LYS A 30 -8.37 3.15 4.74
N LYS A 31 -9.29 2.53 4.01
CA LYS A 31 -10.53 1.98 4.61
C LYS A 31 -10.22 0.73 5.42
N ASP A 32 -9.39 -0.15 4.86
CA ASP A 32 -9.10 -1.47 5.45
C ASP A 32 -7.60 -1.85 5.35
N PRO A 33 -6.69 -1.04 5.91
CA PRO A 33 -5.25 -1.22 5.70
C PRO A 33 -4.75 -2.57 6.22
N SER A 34 -5.29 -3.06 7.34
CA SER A 34 -4.93 -4.37 7.91
C SER A 34 -5.20 -5.53 6.97
N THR A 35 -6.32 -5.49 6.23
CA THR A 35 -6.68 -6.54 5.27
C THR A 35 -5.73 -6.56 4.09
N TYR A 36 -5.40 -5.38 3.55
CA TYR A 36 -4.46 -5.28 2.44
C TYR A 36 -3.04 -5.63 2.87
N LEU A 37 -2.59 -5.21 4.06
CA LEU A 37 -1.27 -5.56 4.59
C LEU A 37 -1.12 -7.06 4.81
N LYS A 38 -2.13 -7.71 5.39
CA LYS A 38 -2.12 -9.16 5.53
C LYS A 38 -2.03 -9.86 4.18
N LYS A 39 -2.78 -9.37 3.18
CA LYS A 39 -2.74 -9.91 1.83
C LYS A 39 -1.39 -9.67 1.13
N LEU A 40 -0.77 -8.51 1.35
CA LEU A 40 0.58 -8.19 0.86
C LEU A 40 1.63 -9.12 1.50
N GLU A 41 1.53 -9.35 2.81
CA GLU A 41 2.38 -10.29 3.53
C GLU A 41 2.20 -11.73 3.03
N GLU A 42 0.97 -12.17 2.78
CA GLU A 42 0.67 -13.48 2.18
C GLU A 42 1.20 -13.61 0.74
N LEU A 43 1.27 -12.51 -0.02
CA LEU A 43 1.85 -12.46 -1.36
C LEU A 43 3.38 -12.36 -1.35
N GLY A 44 4.01 -12.19 -0.17
CA GLY A 44 5.45 -11.95 -0.04
C GLY A 44 5.90 -10.56 -0.48
N GLU A 45 4.95 -9.67 -0.79
CA GLU A 45 5.19 -8.27 -1.16
C GLU A 45 5.28 -7.47 0.14
N THR A 46 6.46 -7.48 0.76
CA THR A 46 6.66 -6.76 2.02
C THR A 46 6.71 -5.25 1.76
N PRO A 47 5.85 -4.46 2.43
CA PRO A 47 5.94 -3.01 2.34
C PRO A 47 7.25 -2.51 2.96
N GLU A 48 7.76 -1.41 2.44
CA GLU A 48 9.10 -0.93 2.76
C GLU A 48 9.15 -0.49 4.24
N PRO A 49 10.01 -1.07 5.10
CA PRO A 49 10.12 -0.66 6.50
C PRO A 49 10.62 0.79 6.57
N ILE A 50 10.06 1.56 7.51
CA ILE A 50 10.37 2.99 7.72
C ILE A 50 11.39 3.14 8.85
#